data_AF-A0A7C4QAB7-F1
#
_entry.id   AF-A0A7C4QAB7-F1
#
_cell.length_a   1.000
_cell.length_b   1.000
_cell.length_c   1.000
_cell.angle_alpha   90.00
_cell.angle_beta   90.00
_cell.angle_gamma   90.00
#
_symmetry.space_group_name_H-M   'P 1'
#
loop_
_entity.id
_entity.type
_entity.pdbx_description
1 polymer ?
#
loop_
_entity_poly.entity_id
_entity_poly.type
_entity_poly.pdbx_seq_one_letter_code
_entity_poly.pdbx_strand_id
1 'polypeptide(L)'
;MNNKLVKQLGFFTVLMIVIGAVIGSGIFKKPAVMASTLGSPELLLFVWILAGIITLFGALSNAEVASMFPETGGQFIFFQKMYGNLTAYLYGWSILAVIQTASIASITYVFAEYTEYFIKLPRFAEDMENAFRLYMPFVGWIHPLRDIGVKMLTVFTILFLTGVNYFGIKYGGIVADIMTMIKILAILLLVIFAFFYSGGSFNNFTQDLPNYNGLSTGTFGAIVISLSAAFWAYDG
;
A
#
# COMPACT_ATOMS: atom_id res chain seq x y z
N MET A 1 -38.33 6.97 7.93
CA MET A 1 -37.65 5.68 7.62
C MET A 1 -36.33 5.65 8.37
N ASN A 2 -36.21 4.79 9.40
CA ASN A 2 -34.94 4.57 10.08
C ASN A 2 -34.06 3.67 9.20
N ASN A 3 -33.37 4.26 8.21
CA ASN A 3 -32.33 3.58 7.44
C ASN A 3 -31.08 3.42 8.31
N LYS A 4 -31.16 2.57 9.34
CA LYS A 4 -29.96 2.11 10.04
C LYS A 4 -29.32 1.04 9.17
N LEU A 5 -28.06 1.26 8.80
CA LEU A 5 -27.28 0.28 8.05
C LEU A 5 -27.32 -1.08 8.76
N VAL A 6 -27.56 -2.15 8.00
CA VAL A 6 -27.60 -3.51 8.55
C VAL A 6 -26.18 -3.89 8.97
N LYS A 7 -25.97 -4.13 10.26
CA LYS A 7 -24.67 -4.58 10.81
C LYS A 7 -24.42 -6.04 10.40
N GLN A 8 -23.78 -6.25 9.25
CA GLN A 8 -23.50 -7.59 8.72
C GLN A 8 -22.11 -8.14 9.06
N LEU A 9 -21.17 -7.29 9.51
CA LEU A 9 -19.80 -7.69 9.81
C LEU A 9 -19.63 -7.96 11.31
N GLY A 10 -19.16 -9.16 11.67
CA GLY A 10 -18.81 -9.53 13.04
C GLY A 10 -17.40 -9.09 13.43
N PHE A 11 -17.06 -9.18 14.72
CA PHE A 11 -15.75 -8.75 15.25
C PHE A 11 -14.57 -9.39 14.51
N PHE A 12 -14.62 -10.71 14.30
CA PHE A 12 -13.54 -11.44 13.63
C PHE A 12 -13.35 -10.98 12.18
N THR A 13 -14.44 -10.77 11.45
CA THR A 13 -14.40 -10.24 10.08
C THR A 13 -13.83 -8.82 10.06
N VAL A 14 -14.24 -7.95 10.97
CA VAL A 14 -13.69 -6.58 11.06
C VAL A 14 -12.20 -6.62 11.40
N LEU A 15 -11.78 -7.46 12.35
CA LEU A 15 -10.37 -7.63 12.71
C LEU A 15 -9.55 -8.13 11.52
N MET A 16 -10.04 -9.14 10.78
CA MET A 16 -9.35 -9.67 9.60
C MET A 16 -9.27 -8.66 8.46
N ILE A 17 -10.33 -7.87 8.25
CA ILE A 17 -10.30 -6.76 7.29
C ILE A 17 -9.24 -5.73 7.70
N VAL A 18 -9.16 -5.35 8.98
CA VAL A 18 -8.16 -4.39 9.46
C VAL A 18 -6.74 -4.94 9.31
N ILE A 19 -6.50 -6.19 9.72
CA ILE A 19 -5.19 -6.85 9.55
C ILE A 19 -4.83 -6.93 8.06
N GLY A 20 -5.81 -7.28 7.21
CA GLY A 20 -5.63 -7.39 5.77
C GLY A 20 -5.40 -6.07 5.06
N ALA A 21 -5.98 -4.99 5.57
CA ALA A 21 -5.74 -3.63 5.12
C ALA A 21 -4.33 -3.18 5.47
N VAL A 22 -3.91 -3.35 6.75
CA VAL A 22 -2.57 -2.97 7.23
C VAL A 22 -1.47 -3.80 6.57
N ILE A 23 -1.68 -5.10 6.35
CA ILE A 23 -0.75 -5.97 5.63
C ILE A 23 -0.96 -5.81 4.12
N GLY A 24 -0.47 -4.68 3.60
CA GLY A 24 -0.51 -4.31 2.19
C GLY A 24 0.51 -5.07 1.33
N SER A 25 0.45 -4.86 0.01
CA SER A 25 1.50 -5.33 -0.92
C SER A 25 2.86 -4.66 -0.66
N GLY A 26 2.87 -3.54 0.07
CA GLY A 26 4.09 -2.80 0.38
C GLY A 26 5.13 -3.60 1.13
N ILE A 27 4.71 -4.56 1.98
CA ILE A 27 5.65 -5.43 2.70
C ILE A 27 6.50 -6.31 1.79
N PHE A 28 6.07 -6.60 0.56
CA PHE A 28 6.83 -7.41 -0.39
C PHE A 28 7.80 -6.58 -1.25
N LYS A 29 7.56 -5.27 -1.41
CA LYS A 29 8.36 -4.40 -2.30
C LYS A 29 9.26 -3.42 -1.53
N LYS A 30 8.76 -2.86 -0.44
CA LYS A 30 9.43 -1.77 0.31
C LYS A 30 10.66 -2.22 1.10
N PRO A 31 10.74 -3.42 1.73
CA PRO A 31 11.95 -3.80 2.46
C PRO A 31 13.20 -3.80 1.59
N ALA A 32 13.10 -4.27 0.33
CA ALA A 32 14.23 -4.28 -0.60
C ALA A 32 14.69 -2.85 -0.95
N VAL A 33 13.73 -1.95 -1.24
CA VAL A 33 14.02 -0.54 -1.52
C VAL A 33 14.65 0.14 -0.30
N MET A 34 14.10 -0.07 0.90
CA MET A 34 14.62 0.48 2.14
C MET A 34 16.02 -0.05 2.45
N ALA A 35 16.27 -1.35 2.26
CA ALA A 35 17.59 -1.96 2.43
C ALA A 35 18.63 -1.33 1.49
N SER A 36 18.27 -1.11 0.21
CA SER A 36 19.15 -0.41 -0.75
C SER A 36 19.35 1.08 -0.44
N THR A 37 18.38 1.70 0.22
CA THR A 37 18.39 3.13 0.60
C THR A 37 19.23 3.36 1.85
N LEU A 38 19.18 2.46 2.84
CA LEU A 38 19.86 2.60 4.12
C LEU A 38 21.26 1.98 4.11
N GLY A 39 21.46 0.91 3.35
CA GLY A 39 22.73 0.19 3.28
C GLY A 39 23.10 -0.61 4.53
N SER A 40 22.33 -0.50 5.62
CA SER A 40 22.62 -1.17 6.89
C SER A 40 21.39 -1.91 7.44
N PRO A 41 21.51 -3.20 7.81
CA PRO A 41 20.41 -3.96 8.40
C PRO A 41 19.93 -3.38 9.74
N GLU A 42 20.83 -2.81 10.55
CA GLU A 42 20.51 -2.23 11.85
C GLU A 42 19.60 -1.01 11.69
N LEU A 43 19.95 -0.12 10.76
CA LEU A 43 19.13 1.05 10.43
C LEU A 43 17.78 0.62 9.84
N LEU A 44 17.74 -0.45 9.05
CA LEU A 44 16.49 -0.98 8.50
C LEU A 44 15.55 -1.45 9.62
N LEU A 45 16.06 -2.23 10.58
CA LEU A 45 15.28 -2.69 11.74
C LEU A 45 14.84 -1.52 12.61
N PHE A 46 15.72 -0.55 12.86
CA PHE A 46 15.40 0.67 13.59
C PHE A 46 14.24 1.44 12.94
N VAL A 47 14.29 1.64 11.61
CA VAL A 47 13.23 2.34 10.87
C VAL A 47 11.90 1.61 10.98
N TRP A 48 11.89 0.27 10.91
CA TRP A 48 10.67 -0.52 11.07
C TRP A 48 10.06 -0.39 12.47
N ILE A 49 10.89 -0.48 13.52
CA ILE A 49 10.45 -0.30 14.90
C ILE A 49 9.89 1.11 15.12
N LEU A 50 10.63 2.12 14.65
CA LEU A 50 10.23 3.52 14.78
C LEU A 50 8.90 3.79 14.06
N ALA A 51 8.76 3.32 12.82
CA ALA A 51 7.51 3.43 12.07
C ALA A 51 6.34 2.74 12.80
N GLY A 52 6.57 1.52 13.31
CA GLY A 52 5.56 0.77 14.06
C GLY A 52 5.09 1.48 15.33
N ILE A 53 6.00 2.09 16.09
CA ILE A 53 5.66 2.89 17.29
C ILE A 53 4.83 4.12 16.91
N ILE A 54 5.24 4.85 15.86
CA ILE A 54 4.51 6.03 15.38
C ILE A 54 3.10 5.64 14.93
N THR A 55 2.97 4.56 14.16
CA THR A 55 1.67 4.05 13.69
C THR A 55 0.80 3.57 14.86
N LEU A 56 1.38 2.94 15.89
CA LEU A 56 0.64 2.52 17.08
C LEU A 56 0.02 3.70 17.81
N PHE A 57 0.79 4.78 18.04
CA PHE A 57 0.24 5.99 18.65
C PHE A 57 -0.84 6.62 17.77
N GLY A 58 -0.64 6.68 16.46
CA GLY A 58 -1.66 7.14 15.52
C GLY A 58 -2.95 6.31 15.57
N ALA A 59 -2.84 4.99 15.66
CA ALA A 59 -3.98 4.08 15.76
C ALA A 59 -4.75 4.27 17.08
N LEU A 60 -4.05 4.41 18.21
CA LEU A 60 -4.67 4.65 19.51
C LEU A 60 -5.41 6.01 19.55
N SER A 61 -4.80 7.08 19.04
CA SER A 61 -5.45 8.39 18.94
C SER A 61 -6.70 8.35 18.04
N ASN A 62 -6.63 7.65 16.90
CA ASN A 62 -7.80 7.47 16.04
C ASN A 62 -8.90 6.62 16.70
N ALA A 63 -8.53 5.60 17.48
CA ALA A 63 -9.49 4.77 18.22
C ALA A 63 -10.25 5.59 19.27
N GLU A 64 -9.57 6.51 19.96
CA GLU A 64 -10.20 7.42 20.91
C GLU A 64 -11.23 8.33 20.21
N VAL A 65 -10.85 8.98 19.10
CA VAL A 65 -11.75 9.83 18.30
C VAL A 65 -12.93 9.03 17.75
N ALA A 66 -12.69 7.80 17.26
CA ALA A 66 -13.74 6.93 16.75
C ALA A 66 -14.74 6.50 17.84
N SER A 67 -14.27 6.35 19.09
CA SER A 67 -15.13 6.07 20.24
C SER A 67 -15.97 7.29 20.66
N MET A 68 -15.44 8.51 20.49
CA MET A 68 -16.16 9.76 20.77
C MET A 68 -17.26 10.07 19.75
N PHE A 69 -17.06 9.68 18.48
CA PHE A 69 -18.00 9.95 17.38
C PHE A 69 -18.50 8.66 16.71
N PRO A 70 -19.39 7.88 17.36
CA PRO A 70 -19.85 6.56 16.86
C PRO A 70 -20.87 6.64 15.69
N GLU A 71 -20.92 7.77 15.01
CA GLU A 71 -21.83 8.02 13.89
C GLU A 71 -21.32 7.38 12.60
N THR A 72 -22.25 7.10 11.69
CA THR A 72 -21.88 6.59 10.36
C THR A 72 -21.24 7.71 9.54
N GLY A 73 -20.08 7.45 8.95
CA GLY A 73 -19.38 8.39 8.07
C GLY A 73 -17.87 8.50 8.32
N GLY A 74 -17.36 7.87 9.40
CA GLY A 74 -15.92 7.70 9.64
C GLY A 74 -15.17 9.04 9.74
N GLN A 75 -13.97 9.10 9.17
CA GLN A 75 -13.09 10.27 9.22
C GLN A 75 -13.73 11.55 8.70
N PHE A 76 -14.67 11.46 7.73
CA PHE A 76 -15.40 12.63 7.24
C PHE A 76 -16.18 13.33 8.37
N ILE A 77 -16.88 12.56 9.21
CA ILE A 77 -17.66 13.10 10.33
C ILE A 77 -16.72 13.66 11.41
N PHE A 78 -15.57 13.01 11.63
CA PHE A 78 -14.58 13.50 12.59
C PHE A 78 -14.12 14.91 12.20
N PHE A 79 -13.72 15.10 10.94
CA PHE A 79 -13.32 16.43 10.44
C PHE A 79 -14.47 17.42 10.41
N GLN A 80 -15.70 16.98 10.14
CA GLN A 80 -16.87 17.86 10.19
C GLN A 80 -17.10 18.41 11.59
N LYS A 81 -16.99 17.55 12.61
CA LYS A 81 -17.19 17.94 14.01
C LYS A 81 -16.03 18.77 14.57
N MET A 82 -14.79 18.45 14.20
CA MET A 82 -13.60 19.14 14.71
C MET A 82 -13.32 20.47 14.00
N TYR A 83 -13.55 20.54 12.68
CA TYR A 83 -13.08 21.65 11.83
C TYR A 83 -14.15 22.25 10.92
N GLY A 84 -15.40 21.79 11.02
CA GLY A 84 -16.53 22.30 10.27
C GLY A 84 -16.67 21.73 8.85
N ASN A 85 -17.72 22.20 8.16
CA ASN A 85 -18.18 21.62 6.90
C ASN A 85 -17.18 21.76 5.74
N LEU A 86 -16.45 22.88 5.68
CA LEU A 86 -15.49 23.11 4.59
C LEU A 86 -14.36 22.07 4.62
N THR A 87 -13.77 21.85 5.80
CA THR A 87 -12.68 20.88 5.99
C THR A 87 -13.14 19.46 5.70
N ALA A 88 -14.33 19.09 6.18
CA ALA A 88 -14.93 17.80 5.86
C ALA A 88 -15.16 17.62 4.36
N TYR A 89 -15.69 18.64 3.68
CA TYR A 89 -15.91 18.62 2.25
C TYR A 89 -14.59 18.46 1.48
N LEU A 90 -13.55 19.23 1.82
CA LEU A 90 -12.24 19.13 1.18
C LEU A 90 -11.59 17.76 1.41
N TYR A 91 -11.73 17.20 2.62
CA TYR A 91 -11.29 15.84 2.90
C TYR A 91 -12.07 14.81 2.06
N GLY A 92 -13.41 14.90 2.04
CA GLY A 92 -14.27 14.02 1.26
C GLY A 92 -14.00 14.08 -0.24
N TRP A 93 -13.70 15.27 -0.76
CA TRP A 93 -13.28 15.43 -2.15
C TRP A 93 -11.89 14.83 -2.39
N SER A 94 -10.93 15.08 -1.51
CA SER A 94 -9.55 14.61 -1.67
C SER A 94 -9.46 13.09 -1.57
N ILE A 95 -10.16 12.47 -0.62
CA ILE A 95 -10.18 11.02 -0.42
C ILE A 95 -10.79 10.31 -1.64
N LEU A 96 -11.85 10.86 -2.23
CA LEU A 96 -12.56 10.28 -3.37
C LEU A 96 -11.89 10.56 -4.71
N ALA A 97 -11.48 11.80 -4.97
CA ALA A 97 -10.99 12.22 -6.28
C ALA A 97 -9.51 11.91 -6.49
N VAL A 98 -8.70 11.92 -5.42
CA VAL A 98 -7.24 11.87 -5.51
C VAL A 98 -6.66 10.66 -4.78
N ILE A 99 -6.92 10.52 -3.47
CA ILE A 99 -6.17 9.59 -2.62
C ILE A 99 -6.53 8.13 -2.95
N GLN A 100 -7.82 7.77 -2.84
CA GLN A 100 -8.23 6.37 -3.03
C GLN A 100 -8.16 5.94 -4.49
N THR A 101 -8.47 6.84 -5.43
CA THR A 101 -8.35 6.58 -6.87
C THR A 101 -6.89 6.34 -7.28
N ALA A 102 -5.95 7.17 -6.83
CA ALA A 102 -4.53 6.98 -7.10
C ALA A 102 -3.99 5.71 -6.44
N SER A 103 -4.41 5.41 -5.21
CA SER A 103 -4.01 4.19 -4.49
C SER A 103 -4.45 2.92 -5.22
N ILE A 104 -5.74 2.83 -5.58
CA ILE A 104 -6.29 1.68 -6.33
C ILE A 104 -5.59 1.53 -7.69
N ALA A 105 -5.37 2.62 -8.42
CA ALA A 105 -4.66 2.60 -9.70
C ALA A 105 -3.22 2.10 -9.54
N SER A 106 -2.50 2.61 -8.54
CA SER A 106 -1.11 2.23 -8.25
C SER A 106 -0.97 0.75 -7.88
N ILE A 107 -1.78 0.27 -6.94
CA ILE A 107 -1.73 -1.13 -6.47
C ILE A 107 -2.08 -2.09 -7.63
N THR A 108 -3.10 -1.75 -8.41
CA THR A 108 -3.52 -2.60 -9.54
C THR A 108 -2.49 -2.60 -10.67
N TYR A 109 -1.80 -1.47 -10.89
CA TYR A 109 -0.70 -1.40 -11.83
C TYR A 109 0.46 -2.30 -11.41
N VAL A 110 0.83 -2.28 -10.13
CA VAL A 110 1.87 -3.16 -9.59
C VAL A 110 1.47 -4.63 -9.72
N PHE A 111 0.20 -4.97 -9.53
CA PHE A 111 -0.30 -6.32 -9.81
C PHE A 111 -0.12 -6.73 -11.28
N ALA A 112 -0.44 -5.84 -12.22
CA ALA A 112 -0.25 -6.10 -13.64
C ALA A 112 1.24 -6.22 -14.02
N GLU A 113 2.11 -5.38 -13.43
CA GLU A 113 3.57 -5.46 -13.55
C GLU A 113 4.10 -6.81 -13.06
N TYR A 114 3.62 -7.30 -11.91
CA TYR A 114 4.00 -8.64 -11.41
C TYR A 114 3.50 -9.77 -12.30
N THR A 115 2.29 -9.63 -12.87
CA THR A 115 1.72 -10.62 -13.78
C THR A 115 2.58 -10.75 -15.05
N GLU A 116 3.17 -9.64 -15.52
CA GLU A 116 4.02 -9.63 -16.71
C GLU A 116 5.26 -10.53 -16.58
N TYR A 117 5.80 -10.72 -15.38
CA TYR A 117 6.92 -11.64 -15.15
C TYR A 117 6.56 -13.10 -15.46
N PHE A 118 5.28 -13.48 -15.31
CA PHE A 118 4.80 -14.84 -15.57
C PHE A 118 4.20 -14.96 -16.97
N ILE A 119 3.45 -13.95 -17.42
CA ILE A 119 2.77 -13.93 -18.69
C ILE A 119 3.18 -12.65 -19.42
N LYS A 120 4.00 -12.78 -20.46
CA LYS A 120 4.41 -11.62 -21.25
C LYS A 120 3.20 -10.93 -21.85
N LEU A 121 2.97 -9.69 -21.44
CA LEU A 121 1.85 -8.87 -21.89
C LEU A 121 2.18 -8.21 -23.24
N PRO A 122 1.16 -7.87 -24.06
CA PRO A 122 1.38 -7.23 -25.35
C PRO A 122 2.07 -5.86 -25.17
N ARG A 123 3.13 -5.64 -25.94
CA ARG A 123 3.88 -4.38 -26.00
C ARG A 123 3.93 -3.88 -27.43
N PHE A 124 4.05 -2.56 -27.59
CA PHE A 124 4.27 -1.98 -28.91
C PHE A 124 5.77 -2.00 -29.25
N ALA A 125 6.11 -1.77 -30.52
CA ALA A 125 7.50 -1.56 -30.90
C ALA A 125 8.07 -0.33 -30.17
N GLU A 126 9.34 -0.37 -29.76
CA GLU A 126 9.96 0.69 -28.95
C GLU A 126 9.85 2.08 -29.61
N ASP A 127 9.92 2.15 -30.93
CA ASP A 127 9.74 3.38 -31.70
C ASP A 127 8.34 3.97 -31.51
N MET A 128 7.31 3.11 -31.48
CA MET A 128 5.92 3.52 -31.29
C MET A 128 5.61 3.86 -29.83
N GLU A 129 6.21 3.17 -28.87
CA GLU A 129 6.10 3.51 -27.45
C GLU A 129 6.67 4.90 -27.14
N ASN A 130 7.72 5.28 -27.87
CA ASN A 130 8.40 6.56 -27.72
C ASN A 130 7.84 7.68 -28.60
N ALA A 131 7.00 7.37 -29.59
CA ALA A 131 6.44 8.32 -30.54
C ALA A 131 5.47 9.32 -29.88
N PHE A 132 4.67 8.85 -28.90
CA PHE A 132 3.73 9.70 -28.18
C PHE A 132 4.26 10.06 -26.80
N ARG A 133 4.73 11.31 -26.66
CA ARG A 133 5.24 11.86 -25.40
C ARG A 133 4.45 13.11 -25.04
N LEU A 134 3.95 13.18 -23.82
CA LEU A 134 3.26 14.36 -23.28
C LEU A 134 4.13 14.95 -22.17
N TYR A 135 4.48 16.23 -22.29
CA TYR A 135 5.14 16.94 -21.20
C TYR A 135 4.09 17.51 -20.25
N MET A 136 4.14 17.13 -18.98
CA MET A 136 3.32 17.73 -17.93
C MET A 136 4.21 18.53 -16.96
N PRO A 137 3.87 19.80 -16.66
CA PRO A 137 4.56 20.57 -15.62
C PRO A 137 4.61 19.79 -14.31
N PHE A 138 5.74 19.85 -13.59
CA PHE A 138 6.01 19.16 -12.31
C PHE A 138 6.10 17.62 -12.35
N VAL A 139 5.59 16.95 -13.38
CA VAL A 139 5.63 15.48 -13.52
C VAL A 139 6.71 15.02 -14.51
N GLY A 140 6.97 15.81 -15.56
CA GLY A 140 7.94 15.51 -16.60
C GLY A 140 7.32 14.87 -17.84
N TRP A 141 8.12 14.09 -18.57
CA TRP A 141 7.69 13.41 -19.79
C TRP A 141 6.93 12.13 -19.47
N ILE A 142 5.72 12.04 -20.02
CA ILE A 142 4.86 10.87 -19.88
C ILE A 142 4.78 10.19 -21.24
N HIS A 143 4.89 8.86 -21.21
CA HIS A 143 4.82 7.98 -22.37
C HIS A 143 3.56 7.13 -22.29
N PRO A 144 2.40 7.59 -22.81
CA PRO A 144 1.13 6.89 -22.61
C PRO A 144 1.10 5.51 -23.25
N LEU A 145 1.85 5.29 -24.34
CA LEU A 145 1.90 4.02 -25.07
C LEU A 145 2.87 2.99 -24.47
N ARG A 146 3.81 3.41 -23.62
CA ARG A 146 4.76 2.51 -22.96
C ARG A 146 4.02 1.56 -22.01
N ASP A 147 4.42 0.29 -21.97
CA ASP A 147 3.84 -0.74 -21.10
C ASP A 147 2.30 -0.88 -21.27
N ILE A 148 1.82 -0.78 -22.52
CA ILE A 148 0.37 -0.77 -22.82
C ILE A 148 -0.34 -2.03 -22.30
N GLY A 149 0.29 -3.20 -22.38
CA GLY A 149 -0.28 -4.44 -21.88
C GLY A 149 -0.52 -4.41 -20.36
N VAL A 150 0.44 -3.87 -19.60
CA VAL A 150 0.31 -3.67 -18.15
C VAL A 150 -0.85 -2.72 -17.85
N LYS A 151 -0.93 -1.60 -18.58
CA LYS A 151 -2.03 -0.61 -18.43
C LYS A 151 -3.39 -1.20 -18.77
N MET A 152 -3.50 -1.97 -19.84
CA MET A 152 -4.75 -2.64 -20.22
C MET A 152 -5.21 -3.65 -19.16
N LEU A 153 -4.29 -4.49 -18.66
CA LEU A 153 -4.59 -5.42 -17.58
C LEU A 153 -4.98 -4.70 -16.29
N THR A 154 -4.34 -3.56 -16.00
CA THR A 154 -4.68 -2.70 -14.86
C THR A 154 -6.13 -2.22 -14.95
N VAL A 155 -6.52 -1.62 -16.09
CA VAL A 155 -7.89 -1.13 -16.32
C VAL A 155 -8.90 -2.26 -16.24
N PHE A 156 -8.61 -3.40 -16.89
CA PHE A 156 -9.47 -4.58 -16.84
C PHE A 156 -9.69 -5.06 -15.40
N THR A 157 -8.63 -5.15 -14.61
CA THR A 157 -8.70 -5.62 -13.22
C THR A 157 -9.53 -4.69 -12.35
N ILE A 158 -9.37 -3.37 -12.50
CA ILE A 158 -10.20 -2.37 -11.78
C ILE A 158 -11.67 -2.54 -12.16
N LEU A 159 -11.99 -2.63 -13.46
CA LEU A 159 -13.37 -2.79 -13.93
C LEU A 159 -13.99 -4.11 -13.44
N PHE A 160 -13.21 -5.19 -13.45
CA PHE A 160 -13.62 -6.50 -12.95
C PHE A 160 -13.94 -6.44 -11.44
N LEU A 161 -13.02 -5.94 -10.62
CA LEU A 161 -13.22 -5.83 -9.17
C LEU A 161 -14.36 -4.87 -8.82
N THR A 162 -14.52 -3.79 -9.60
CA THR A 162 -15.66 -2.88 -9.48
C THR A 162 -16.97 -3.65 -9.73
N GLY A 163 -17.04 -4.44 -10.81
CA GLY A 163 -18.18 -5.31 -11.10
C GLY A 163 -18.48 -6.30 -9.97
N VAL A 164 -17.46 -6.98 -9.43
CA VAL A 164 -17.61 -7.90 -8.29
C VAL A 164 -18.18 -7.18 -7.06
N ASN A 165 -17.67 -5.98 -6.76
CA ASN A 165 -18.14 -5.18 -5.63
C ASN A 165 -19.58 -4.70 -5.79
N TYR A 166 -20.06 -4.48 -7.02
CA TYR A 166 -21.47 -4.15 -7.29
C TYR A 166 -22.43 -5.30 -6.95
N PHE A 167 -22.03 -6.56 -7.13
CA PHE A 167 -22.90 -7.72 -6.88
C PHE A 167 -23.06 -8.08 -5.40
N GLY A 168 -22.19 -7.59 -4.51
CA GLY A 168 -22.43 -7.65 -3.08
C GLY A 168 -21.17 -7.55 -2.21
N ILE A 169 -21.23 -6.65 -1.21
CA ILE A 169 -20.17 -6.38 -0.23
C ILE A 169 -19.72 -7.65 0.52
N LYS A 170 -20.63 -8.61 0.72
CA LYS A 170 -20.31 -9.89 1.37
C LYS A 170 -19.28 -10.71 0.59
N TYR A 171 -19.38 -10.74 -0.75
CA TYR A 171 -18.41 -11.44 -1.60
C TYR A 171 -17.06 -10.71 -1.63
N GLY A 172 -17.09 -9.38 -1.65
CA GLY A 172 -15.88 -8.56 -1.51
C GLY A 172 -15.13 -8.84 -0.21
N GLY A 173 -15.84 -8.94 0.92
CA GLY A 173 -15.26 -9.32 2.21
C GLY A 173 -14.58 -10.69 2.20
N ILE A 174 -15.23 -11.70 1.62
CA ILE A 174 -14.66 -13.06 1.51
C ILE A 174 -13.39 -13.05 0.65
N VAL A 175 -13.39 -12.34 -0.48
CA VAL A 175 -12.20 -12.22 -1.35
C VAL A 175 -11.06 -11.55 -0.60
N ALA A 176 -11.34 -10.48 0.14
CA ALA A 176 -10.34 -9.78 0.96
C ALA A 176 -9.78 -10.69 2.07
N ASP A 177 -10.62 -11.45 2.76
CA ASP A 177 -10.21 -12.40 3.81
C ASP A 177 -9.28 -13.48 3.24
N ILE A 178 -9.65 -14.09 2.11
CA ILE A 178 -8.84 -15.13 1.45
C ILE A 178 -7.48 -14.55 1.02
N MET A 179 -7.47 -13.37 0.38
CA MET A 179 -6.23 -12.73 -0.05
C MET A 179 -5.33 -12.41 1.14
N THR A 180 -5.92 -11.95 2.25
CA THR A 180 -5.19 -11.67 3.49
C THR A 180 -4.57 -12.92 4.08
N MET A 181 -5.32 -14.01 4.14
CA MET A 181 -4.82 -15.30 4.60
C MET A 181 -3.66 -15.80 3.75
N ILE A 182 -3.74 -15.68 2.43
CA ILE A 182 -2.66 -16.04 1.49
C ILE A 182 -1.41 -15.19 1.75
N LYS A 183 -1.57 -13.86 1.92
CA LYS A 183 -0.45 -12.96 2.23
C LYS A 183 0.25 -13.34 3.52
N ILE A 184 -0.52 -13.56 4.60
CA ILE A 184 0.01 -13.94 5.91
C ILE A 184 0.77 -15.27 5.80
N LEU A 185 0.20 -16.26 5.12
CA LEU A 185 0.84 -17.55 4.92
C LEU A 185 2.14 -17.42 4.10
N ALA A 186 2.16 -16.60 3.05
CA ALA A 186 3.36 -16.33 2.26
C ALA A 186 4.47 -15.68 3.09
N ILE A 187 4.13 -14.71 3.95
CA ILE A 187 5.08 -14.07 4.87
C ILE A 187 5.64 -15.10 5.87
N LEU A 188 4.78 -15.93 6.47
CA LEU A 188 5.21 -16.98 7.40
C LEU A 188 6.16 -17.97 6.75
N LEU A 189 5.84 -18.43 5.53
CA LEU A 189 6.72 -19.31 4.77
C LEU A 189 8.07 -18.65 4.45
N LEU A 190 8.08 -17.37 4.09
CA LEU A 190 9.30 -16.60 3.86
C LEU A 190 10.15 -16.53 5.13
N VAL A 191 9.55 -16.21 6.28
CA VAL A 191 10.23 -16.18 7.58
C VAL A 191 10.84 -17.54 7.91
N ILE A 192 10.05 -18.62 7.79
CA ILE A 192 10.55 -19.98 8.03
C ILE A 192 11.72 -20.29 7.09
N PHE A 193 11.57 -20.03 5.79
CA PHE A 193 12.66 -20.27 4.84
C PHE A 193 13.91 -19.47 5.18
N ALA A 194 13.77 -18.18 5.52
CA ALA A 194 14.90 -17.31 5.85
C ALA A 194 15.69 -17.78 7.08
N PHE A 195 15.02 -18.25 8.13
CA PHE A 195 15.68 -18.70 9.36
C PHE A 195 16.19 -20.13 9.32
N PHE A 196 15.58 -21.00 8.51
CA PHE A 196 15.94 -22.43 8.43
C PHE A 196 16.81 -22.77 7.20
N TYR A 197 17.09 -21.81 6.31
CA TYR A 197 18.01 -22.00 5.20
C TYR A 197 19.45 -22.20 5.72
N SER A 198 20.11 -23.26 5.26
CA SER A 198 21.35 -23.80 5.85
C SER A 198 22.60 -22.91 5.74
N GLY A 199 22.48 -21.71 5.17
CA GLY A 199 23.57 -20.73 5.00
C GLY A 199 23.48 -19.50 5.93
N GLY A 200 22.63 -19.52 6.95
CA GLY A 200 22.43 -18.38 7.85
C GLY A 200 23.63 -18.09 8.76
N SER A 201 24.01 -16.82 8.87
CA SER A 201 24.98 -16.30 9.84
C SER A 201 24.40 -15.10 10.59
N PHE A 202 24.70 -14.98 11.89
CA PHE A 202 24.34 -13.82 12.69
C PHE A 202 24.99 -12.52 12.19
N ASN A 203 26.09 -12.61 11.43
CA ASN A 203 26.73 -11.45 10.82
C ASN A 203 25.81 -10.73 9.81
N ASN A 204 24.78 -11.40 9.28
CA ASN A 204 23.83 -10.77 8.35
C ASN A 204 23.00 -9.65 9.01
N PHE A 205 22.96 -9.58 10.35
CA PHE A 205 22.27 -8.51 11.07
C PHE A 205 23.12 -7.26 11.29
N THR A 206 24.43 -7.35 11.08
CA THR A 206 25.40 -6.26 11.33
C THR A 206 26.23 -5.90 10.11
N GLN A 207 26.24 -6.76 9.09
CA GLN A 207 27.00 -6.53 7.87
C GLN A 207 26.24 -5.60 6.93
N ASP A 208 26.82 -4.41 6.72
CA ASP A 208 26.34 -3.46 5.73
C ASP A 208 26.44 -4.03 4.30
N LEU A 209 25.58 -3.50 3.41
CA LEU A 209 25.57 -3.92 2.01
C LEU A 209 26.91 -3.61 1.33
N PRO A 210 27.53 -4.58 0.65
CA PRO A 210 28.75 -4.33 -0.11
C PRO A 210 28.49 -3.32 -1.23
N ASN A 211 29.40 -2.34 -1.38
CA ASN A 211 29.31 -1.24 -2.36
C ASN A 211 28.12 -0.28 -2.16
N TYR A 212 27.64 -0.11 -0.93
CA TYR A 212 26.69 0.96 -0.63
C TYR A 212 27.36 2.34 -0.78
N ASN A 213 26.94 3.10 -1.79
CA ASN A 213 27.52 4.42 -2.11
C ASN A 213 26.90 5.59 -1.33
N GLY A 214 25.99 5.32 -0.39
CA GLY A 214 25.25 6.38 0.30
C GLY A 214 24.28 7.12 -0.62
N LEU A 215 23.20 7.67 -0.06
CA LEU A 215 22.46 8.74 -0.72
C LEU A 215 23.17 10.08 -0.50
N SER A 216 23.12 10.96 -1.51
CA SER A 216 23.67 12.33 -1.40
C SER A 216 23.02 13.15 -0.28
N THR A 217 21.82 12.77 0.16
CA THR A 217 21.05 13.38 1.25
C THR A 217 21.56 13.00 2.65
N GLY A 218 22.56 12.11 2.76
CA GLY A 218 23.09 11.61 4.02
C GLY A 218 22.12 10.66 4.75
N THR A 219 22.58 10.11 5.88
CA THR A 219 21.88 9.08 6.67
C THR A 219 20.50 9.54 7.16
N PHE A 220 20.37 10.80 7.58
CA PHE A 220 19.08 11.36 8.00
C PHE A 220 18.06 11.36 6.85
N GLY A 221 18.45 11.79 5.66
CA GLY A 221 17.59 11.75 4.48
C GLY A 221 17.17 10.33 4.10
N ALA A 222 18.11 9.38 4.18
CA ALA A 222 17.82 7.96 3.94
C ALA A 222 16.81 7.38 4.93
N ILE A 223 16.90 7.75 6.21
CA ILE A 223 15.93 7.38 7.26
C ILE A 223 14.55 7.96 6.95
N VAL A 224 14.46 9.24 6.59
CA VAL A 224 13.17 9.90 6.28
C VAL A 224 12.49 9.25 5.06
N ILE A 225 13.24 8.99 3.99
CA ILE A 225 12.72 8.31 2.79
C ILE A 225 12.25 6.89 3.14
N SER A 226 13.03 6.17 3.94
CA SER A 226 12.70 4.80 4.36
C SER A 226 11.50 4.76 5.32
N LEU A 227 11.33 5.75 6.19
CA LEU A 227 10.15 5.90 7.03
C LEU A 227 8.89 6.11 6.19
N SER A 228 8.95 6.96 5.17
CA SER A 228 7.83 7.13 4.24
C SER A 228 7.48 5.82 3.51
N ALA A 229 8.49 5.04 3.11
CA ALA A 229 8.29 3.72 2.54
C ALA A 229 7.67 2.72 3.53
N ALA A 230 8.08 2.76 4.81
CA ALA A 230 7.52 1.92 5.87
C ALA A 230 6.06 2.28 6.17
N PHE A 231 5.71 3.56 6.25
CA PHE A 231 4.32 3.99 6.44
C PHE A 231 3.41 3.52 5.32
N TRP A 232 3.89 3.55 4.07
CA TRP A 232 3.12 2.99 2.95
C TRP A 232 2.96 1.47 3.03
N ALA A 233 3.89 0.76 3.64
CA ALA A 233 3.77 -0.69 3.84
C ALA A 233 2.74 -1.07 4.91
N TYR A 234 2.45 -0.15 5.83
CA TYR A 234 1.44 -0.29 6.90
C TYR A 234 0.09 0.36 6.58
N ASP A 235 -0.03 1.02 5.43
CA ASP A 235 -1.22 1.77 5.07
C ASP A 235 -2.39 0.82 4.79
N GLY A 236 -3.50 1.05 5.47
CA GLY A 236 -4.75 0.30 5.41
C GLY A 236 -5.96 1.22 5.49
#